data_AF-A0A929WB71-F1
#
_entry.id   AF-A0A929WB71-F1
#
_cell.length_a   1.000
_cell.length_b   1.000
_cell.length_c   1.000
_cell.angle_alpha   90.00
_cell.angle_beta   90.00
_cell.angle_gamma   90.00
#
_symmetry.space_group_name_H-M   'P 1'
#
loop_
_entity.id
_entity.type
_entity.pdbx_description
1 polymer ?
#
loop_
_entity_poly.entity_id
_entity_poly.type
_entity_poly.pdbx_seq_one_letter_code
_entity_poly.pdbx_strand_id
1 'polypeptide(L)' 'VQLLAPLDCRINMIRFHTIPDTRFDGTDETAMLRLRDYLNAHGITTTIRASRGQDIYAACGMLTTKRMEEERA' A
#
# COMPACT_ATOMS: atom_id res chain seq x y z
N VAL A 1 9.33 12.89 -8.42
CA VAL A 1 9.19 12.42 -9.83
C VAL A 1 10.53 12.18 -10.54
N GLN A 2 11.61 12.91 -10.21
CA GLN A 2 12.92 12.79 -10.87
C GLN A 2 13.48 11.37 -11.01
N LEU A 3 13.34 10.54 -9.96
CA LEU A 3 13.80 9.14 -9.99
C LEU A 3 13.17 8.32 -11.12
N LEU A 4 11.94 8.65 -11.51
CA LEU A 4 11.16 7.92 -12.51
C LEU A 4 11.24 8.55 -13.90
N ALA A 5 11.90 9.70 -14.04
CA ALA A 5 12.02 10.40 -15.32
C ALA A 5 12.60 9.54 -16.46
N PRO A 6 13.58 8.63 -16.25
CA PRO A 6 14.10 7.80 -17.33
C PRO A 6 13.27 6.53 -17.59
N LEU A 7 12.20 6.28 -16.84
CA LEU A 7 11.44 5.02 -16.89
C LEU A 7 10.02 5.25 -17.44
N ASP A 8 9.67 4.55 -18.51
CA ASP A 8 8.27 4.39 -18.91
C ASP A 8 7.60 3.36 -17.98
N CYS A 9 6.86 3.85 -16.99
CA CYS A 9 6.31 3.02 -15.94
C CYS A 9 4.95 3.49 -15.45
N ARG A 10 4.25 2.58 -14.77
CA ARG A 10 3.03 2.85 -14.01
C ARG A 10 3.29 2.56 -12.55
N ILE A 11 2.71 3.38 -11.68
CA ILE A 11 2.81 3.21 -10.24
C ILE A 11 1.51 2.61 -9.73
N ASN A 12 1.63 1.54 -8.95
CA ASN A 12 0.52 0.97 -8.21
C ASN A 12 0.77 1.15 -6.71
N MET A 13 0.01 2.05 -6.09
CA MET A 13 0.09 2.34 -4.67
C MET A 13 -0.69 1.30 -3.88
N ILE A 14 -0.04 0.68 -2.89
CA ILE A 14 -0.63 -0.32 -2.00
C ILE A 14 -0.78 0.32 -0.63
N ARG A 15 -1.98 0.23 -0.05
CA ARG A 15 -2.20 0.68 1.34
C ARG A 15 -1.41 -0.23 2.28
N PHE A 16 -0.69 0.39 3.20
CA PHE A 16 -0.09 -0.32 4.31
C PHE A 16 -1.14 -0.49 5.41
N HIS A 17 -1.34 -1.73 5.84
CA HIS A 17 -2.18 -2.05 7.00
C HIS A 17 -1.26 -2.27 8.19
N THR A 18 -1.52 -1.57 9.29
CA THR A 18 -0.78 -1.78 10.52
C THR A 18 -0.97 -3.22 10.99
N ILE A 19 0.13 -3.95 11.16
CA ILE A 19 0.17 -5.29 11.75
C ILE A 19 0.90 -5.23 13.10
N PRO A 20 0.64 -6.18 14.02
CA PRO A 20 1.37 -6.26 15.29
C PRO A 20 2.89 -6.30 15.05
N ASP A 21 3.67 -5.71 15.95
CA ASP A 21 5.14 -5.67 15.92
C ASP A 21 5.79 -4.81 14.82
N THR A 22 5.04 -3.93 14.13
CA THR A 22 5.64 -2.91 13.25
C THR A 22 5.62 -1.53 13.89
N ARG A 23 6.65 -0.74 13.57
CA ARG A 23 6.81 0.66 14.00
C ARG A 23 6.25 1.66 12.99
N PHE A 24 5.48 1.19 12.02
CA PHE A 24 4.91 2.01 10.96
C PHE A 24 3.40 1.95 11.02
N ASP A 25 2.77 3.09 10.79
CA ASP A 25 1.32 3.20 10.68
C ASP A 25 0.89 3.27 9.22
N GLY A 26 -0.33 2.84 8.97
CA GLY A 26 -0.99 3.08 7.68
C GLY A 26 -1.08 4.57 7.37
N THR A 27 -0.98 4.91 6.09
CA THR A 27 -1.14 6.28 5.62
C THR A 27 -2.62 6.64 5.46
N ASP A 28 -3.00 7.85 5.89
CA ASP A 28 -4.34 8.40 5.66
C ASP A 28 -4.74 8.40 4.18
N GLU A 29 -6.03 8.15 3.92
CA GLU A 29 -6.57 8.12 2.56
C GLU A 29 -6.34 9.44 1.82
N THR A 30 -6.51 10.58 2.49
CA THR A 30 -6.28 11.89 1.86
C THR A 30 -4.83 12.08 1.44
N ALA A 31 -3.87 11.61 2.25
CA ALA A 31 -2.45 11.69 1.89
C ALA A 31 -2.12 10.78 0.69
N MET A 32 -2.69 9.56 0.66
CA MET A 32 -2.58 8.65 -0.48
C MET A 32 -3.13 9.26 -1.77
N LEU A 33 -4.33 9.86 -1.71
CA LEU A 33 -4.97 10.53 -2.85
C LEU A 33 -4.13 11.71 -3.36
N ARG A 34 -3.62 12.54 -2.45
CA ARG A 34 -2.74 13.67 -2.80
C ARG A 34 -1.49 13.22 -3.55
N LEU A 35 -0.83 12.15 -3.09
CA LEU A 35 0.36 11.63 -3.75
C LEU A 35 0.03 11.03 -5.13
N ARG A 36 -1.07 10.26 -5.24
CA ARG A 36 -1.56 9.75 -6.52
C ARG A 36 -1.80 10.89 -7.52
N ASP A 37 -2.51 11.93 -7.10
CA ASP A 37 -2.88 13.05 -7.97
C ASP A 37 -1.66 13.86 -8.37
N TYR A 38 -0.72 14.07 -7.45
CA TYR A 38 0.56 14.69 -7.75
C TYR A 38 1.33 13.92 -8.83
N LEU A 39 1.44 12.59 -8.71
CA LEU A 39 2.16 11.77 -9.69
C LEU A 39 1.46 11.74 -11.06
N ASN A 40 0.12 11.63 -11.07
CA ASN A 40 -0.67 11.70 -12.30
C ASN A 40 -0.54 13.06 -13.00
N ALA A 41 -0.53 14.16 -12.24
CA ALA A 41 -0.35 15.50 -12.80
C ALA A 41 1.03 15.70 -13.46
N HIS A 42 2.03 14.87 -13.09
CA HIS A 42 3.35 14.85 -13.70
C HIS A 42 3.48 13.78 -14.81
N GLY A 43 2.37 13.24 -15.31
CA GLY A 43 2.33 12.31 -16.43
C GLY A 43 2.64 10.85 -16.07
N ILE A 44 2.79 10.53 -14.78
CA ILE A 44 3.05 9.15 -14.33
C ILE A 44 1.73 8.51 -13.92
N THR A 45 1.24 7.58 -14.74
CA THR A 45 -0.02 6.87 -14.45
C THR A 45 0.10 6.14 -13.12
N THR A 46 -0.67 6.61 -12.13
CA THR A 46 -0.64 6.16 -10.76
C THR A 46 -2.03 5.76 -10.29
N THR A 47 -2.17 4.55 -9.78
CA THR A 47 -3.43 4.02 -9.23
C THR A 47 -3.26 3.62 -7.78
N ILE A 48 -4.35 3.65 -7.01
CA ILE A 48 -4.39 3.08 -5.67
C ILE A 48 -5.09 1.73 -5.77
N ARG A 49 -4.40 0.67 -5.37
CA ARG A 49 -4.96 -0.68 -5.36
C ARG A 49 -6.12 -0.74 -4.37
N ALA A 50 -7.30 -1.10 -4.85
CA ALA A 50 -8.39 -1.48 -3.96
C ALA A 50 -7.96 -2.69 -3.13
N SER A 51 -8.08 -2.59 -1.82
CA SER A 51 -7.78 -3.68 -0.90
C SER A 51 -8.89 -4.72 -1.05
N ARG A 52 -8.62 -5.82 -1.77
CA ARG A 52 -9.51 -6.98 -1.81
C ARG A 52 -9.10 -7.92 -0.66
N GLY A 53 -10.04 -8.26 0.23
CA GLY A 53 -9.79 -9.16 1.35
C GLY A 53 -9.41 -8.49 2.68
N GLN A 54 -9.63 -7.19 2.83
CA GLN A 54 -9.42 -6.48 4.10
C GLN A 54 -10.49 -6.85 5.15
N ASP A 55 -11.68 -7.20 4.66
CA ASP A 55 -12.82 -7.76 5.36
C ASP A 55 -12.59 -9.19 5.89
N ILE A 56 -11.59 -9.91 5.35
CA ILE A 56 -11.29 -11.30 5.72
C ILE A 56 -9.82 -11.51 6.14
N TYR A 57 -9.10 -10.45 6.55
CA TYR A 57 -7.68 -10.53 6.94
C TYR A 57 -6.75 -11.17 5.89
N ALA A 58 -7.09 -11.08 4.60
CA ALA A 58 -6.36 -11.70 3.50
C ALA A 58 -5.62 -10.69 2.60
N ALA A 59 -5.66 -9.40 2.93
CA ALA A 59 -4.87 -8.39 2.23
C ALA A 59 -3.35 -8.63 2.42
N CYS A 60 -2.55 -8.15 1.48
CA CYS A 60 -1.09 -8.25 1.51
C CYS A 60 -0.52 -7.79 2.87
N GLY A 61 0.24 -8.66 3.53
CA GLY A 61 0.82 -8.44 4.87
C GLY A 61 0.13 -9.23 5.99
N MET A 62 -1.15 -9.62 5.85
CA MET A 62 -1.90 -10.28 6.92
C MET A 62 -1.76 -11.81 6.94
N LEU A 63 -1.35 -12.45 5.84
CA LEU A 63 -1.03 -13.88 5.81
C LEU A 63 0.10 -14.27 6.78
N THR A 64 1.06 -13.36 7.00
CA THR A 64 2.13 -13.55 7.98
C THR A 64 1.62 -13.47 9.41
N THR A 65 0.58 -12.68 9.66
CA THR A 65 0.04 -12.44 11.01
C THR A 65 -0.75 -13.66 11.50
N LYS A 66 -1.57 -14.27 10.62
CA LYS A 66 -2.29 -15.52 10.95
C LYS A 66 -1.33 -16.68 11.31
N ARG A 67 -0.21 -16.80 10.57
CA ARG A 67 0.82 -17.82 10.85
C ARG A 67 1.53 -17.58 12.19
N MET A 68 1.77 -16.32 12.57
CA MET A 68 2.38 -15.97 13.85
C MET A 68 1.45 -16.20 15.05
N GLU A 69 0.13 -16.03 14.87
CA GLU A 69 -0.85 -16.38 15.90
C GLU A 69 -0.98 -17.90 16.08
N GLU A 70 -0.96 -18.67 14.99
CA GLU A 70 -0.95 -20.14 15.03
C GLU A 70 0.35 -20.70 15.67
N GLU A 71 1.51 -20.06 15.49
CA GLU A 71 2.77 -20.47 16.14
C GLU A 71 2.87 -20.08 17.62
N ARG A 72 2.04 -19.14 18.11
CA ARG A 72 1.99 -18.69 19.51
C ARG A 72 0.95 -19.46 20.36
N ALA A 73 0.07 -20.24 19.73
CA ALA A 73 -0.95 -21.08 20.38
C ALA A 73 -0.42 -22.50 20.65
#